data_AF-A0A353ZH67-F1
#
_entry.id   AF-A0A353ZH67-F1
#
_cell.length_a   1.000
_cell.length_b   1.000
_cell.length_c   1.000
_cell.angle_alpha   90.00
_cell.angle_beta   90.00
_cell.angle_gamma   90.00
#
_symmetry.space_group_name_H-M   'P 1'
#
loop_
_entity.id
_entity.type
_entity.pdbx_description
1 polymer ?
#
loop_
_entity_poly.entity_id
_entity_poly.type
_entity_poly.pdbx_seq_one_letter_code
_entity_poly.pdbx_strand_id
1 'polypeptide(L)'
;MGIGLDLTGIARSRRDTDPEEFCQELCEWLPTVSGDFFEGAHGPRCGHDHDHSHDHDGDECGTSGDECLQVLGTVQFFPSTEPLYIETGPGGLLRLSTKTSILGPGYHRWLCQILGQLGEEFDVEWKQFDEDGNPGDETGYFFYKDSARVEHEMLVWLKSACEALLEYERRGYEGLGLSMPVSPQFLDFGPVLTVMGPRSTEWLSQVITSPERGKDIFPWWDDEPQALIVRNRALCRMWDTVCWRRPFDDEEVELLTSVHNDLMLSYELDPSIALPWYEWNEIVGFLDEEHDLELEESLRQTLNEFAMVHEKEPRIGYRRGNVRTRASGEWSVVVPGSFQELIDEEGNWGAQDDTRQVWISSISVCDKHDQPVPKADLLASDSMFGDEDQAAEAGPEIPFGSHDILVGSARIRRETDAEVPHWQLSGKCAIDGEIAITTILYEHKSDEEWAIATWKSLQVQPDVPDSDDD
;
A
#
# COMPACT_ATOMS: atom_id res chain seq x y z
N MET A 1 5.85 16.01 -1.77
CA MET A 1 7.25 16.20 -1.35
C MET A 1 7.53 15.48 -0.03
N GLY A 2 8.52 14.59 -0.02
CA GLY A 2 9.02 13.88 1.16
C GLY A 2 10.54 13.82 1.13
N ILE A 3 11.19 13.68 2.28
CA ILE A 3 12.66 13.67 2.35
C ILE A 3 13.19 12.34 1.84
N GLY A 4 14.08 12.41 0.86
CA GLY A 4 14.60 11.24 0.17
C GLY A 4 16.08 11.27 -0.13
N LEU A 5 16.50 10.22 -0.83
CA LEU A 5 17.77 10.10 -1.51
C LEU A 5 17.49 10.01 -3.00
N ASP A 6 18.33 10.68 -3.79
CA ASP A 6 18.41 10.56 -5.24
C ASP A 6 19.88 10.63 -5.66
N LEU A 7 20.60 9.56 -5.33
CA LEU A 7 22.05 9.50 -5.51
C LEU A 7 22.37 9.05 -6.93
N THR A 8 23.10 9.88 -7.65
CA THR A 8 23.67 9.51 -8.96
C THR A 8 25.17 9.30 -8.83
N GLY A 9 25.70 8.24 -9.43
CA GLY A 9 27.12 7.91 -9.41
C GLY A 9 27.59 7.19 -10.66
N ILE A 10 28.91 7.01 -10.77
CA ILE A 10 29.53 6.26 -11.88
C ILE A 10 30.31 5.08 -11.30
N ALA A 11 29.88 3.86 -11.61
CA ALA A 11 30.57 2.61 -11.30
C ALA A 11 31.77 2.43 -12.24
N ARG A 12 32.96 2.88 -11.81
CA ARG A 12 34.15 2.97 -12.67
C ARG A 12 34.69 1.62 -13.10
N SER A 13 34.60 0.63 -12.22
CA SER A 13 35.07 -0.74 -12.48
C SER A 13 34.14 -1.55 -13.39
N ARG A 14 32.94 -1.05 -13.67
CA ARG A 14 31.84 -1.79 -14.33
C ARG A 14 31.27 -1.10 -15.58
N ARG A 15 32.00 -0.15 -16.19
CA ARG A 15 31.55 0.60 -17.38
C ARG A 15 31.16 -0.26 -18.59
N ASP A 16 31.72 -1.47 -18.65
CA ASP A 16 31.51 -2.43 -19.75
C ASP A 16 30.73 -3.69 -19.28
N THR A 17 30.22 -3.71 -18.05
CA THR A 17 29.47 -4.85 -17.49
C THR A 17 28.01 -4.79 -17.94
N ASP A 18 27.42 -5.97 -18.15
CA ASP A 18 26.00 -6.09 -18.45
C ASP A 18 25.16 -5.56 -17.27
N PRO A 19 24.24 -4.60 -17.49
CA PRO A 19 23.39 -4.05 -16.43
C PRO A 19 22.61 -5.11 -15.65
N GLU A 20 22.17 -6.19 -16.31
CA GLU A 20 21.47 -7.29 -15.64
C GLU A 20 22.39 -8.08 -14.70
N GLU A 21 23.63 -8.35 -15.12
CA GLU A 21 24.65 -9.01 -14.28
C GLU A 21 24.97 -8.15 -13.04
N PHE A 22 25.12 -6.84 -13.23
CA PHE A 22 25.32 -5.91 -12.12
C PHE A 22 24.12 -5.86 -11.16
N CYS A 23 22.89 -5.87 -11.70
CA CYS A 23 21.68 -5.94 -10.87
C CYS A 23 21.66 -7.22 -10.03
N GLN A 24 21.99 -8.36 -10.63
CA GLN A 24 21.99 -9.63 -9.93
C GLN A 24 23.02 -9.64 -8.81
N GLU A 25 24.26 -9.22 -9.08
CA GLU A 25 25.31 -9.10 -8.06
C GLU A 25 24.87 -8.18 -6.91
N LEU A 26 24.23 -7.06 -7.23
CA LEU A 26 23.73 -6.12 -6.23
C LEU A 26 22.61 -6.73 -5.37
N CYS A 27 21.66 -7.44 -5.99
CA CYS A 27 20.59 -8.15 -5.29
C CYS A 27 21.11 -9.30 -4.42
N GLU A 28 22.22 -9.94 -4.79
CA GLU A 28 22.88 -10.96 -3.98
C GLU A 28 23.70 -10.34 -2.82
N TRP A 29 24.30 -9.17 -3.05
CA TRP A 29 25.10 -8.47 -2.05
C TRP A 29 24.26 -7.79 -0.97
N LEU A 30 23.17 -7.12 -1.35
CA LEU A 30 22.37 -6.30 -0.44
C LEU A 30 21.89 -7.06 0.82
N PRO A 31 21.32 -8.28 0.73
CA PRO A 31 20.94 -9.06 1.91
C PRO A 31 22.08 -9.29 2.90
N THR A 32 23.33 -9.37 2.42
CA THR A 32 24.50 -9.64 3.27
C THR A 32 24.90 -8.45 4.13
N VAL A 33 24.51 -7.23 3.73
CA VAL A 33 24.88 -5.98 4.42
C VAL A 33 23.69 -5.32 5.12
N SER A 34 22.46 -5.56 4.66
CA SER A 34 21.25 -5.00 5.28
C SER A 34 20.79 -5.76 6.53
N GLY A 35 21.32 -6.98 6.76
CA GLY A 35 20.95 -7.80 7.90
C GLY A 35 19.46 -8.13 7.92
N ASP A 36 18.85 -8.10 9.10
CA ASP A 36 17.44 -8.47 9.30
C ASP A 36 16.44 -7.48 8.71
N PHE A 37 16.90 -6.35 8.16
CA PHE A 37 16.08 -5.32 7.52
C PHE A 37 15.94 -5.53 6.01
N PHE A 38 16.24 -6.70 5.46
CA PHE A 38 15.92 -7.00 4.07
C PHE A 38 14.51 -7.59 3.99
N GLU A 39 13.61 -6.94 3.25
CA GLU A 39 12.23 -7.40 3.07
C GLU A 39 12.02 -8.09 1.72
N GLY A 40 12.81 -7.71 0.70
CA GLY A 40 12.76 -8.34 -0.61
C GLY A 40 13.45 -7.52 -1.69
N ALA A 41 13.71 -8.16 -2.83
CA ALA A 41 14.15 -7.50 -4.05
C ALA A 41 13.33 -8.01 -5.23
N HIS A 42 12.93 -7.10 -6.10
CA HIS A 42 12.32 -7.42 -7.39
C HIS A 42 13.29 -7.03 -8.49
N GLY A 43 13.68 -8.02 -9.30
CA GLY A 43 14.53 -7.80 -10.47
C GLY A 43 13.79 -7.07 -11.59
N PRO A 44 14.45 -6.85 -12.73
CA PRO A 44 13.86 -6.08 -13.82
C PRO A 44 12.62 -6.83 -14.31
N ARG A 45 11.44 -6.21 -14.18
CA ARG A 45 10.29 -6.60 -14.99
C ARG A 45 10.66 -6.20 -16.42
N CYS A 46 11.15 -7.14 -17.21
CA CYS A 46 11.33 -6.93 -18.64
C CYS A 46 10.01 -6.37 -19.19
N GLY A 47 10.04 -5.13 -19.68
CA GLY A 47 8.87 -4.43 -20.21
C GLY A 47 8.25 -5.20 -21.36
N HIS A 48 7.28 -6.04 -21.05
CA HIS A 48 6.23 -6.56 -21.92
C HIS A 48 4.98 -6.53 -21.06
N ASP A 49 4.44 -5.32 -20.84
CA ASP A 49 3.03 -5.05 -20.51
C ASP A 49 2.81 -3.52 -20.35
N HIS A 50 3.41 -2.74 -21.25
CA HIS A 50 2.79 -1.48 -21.66
C HIS A 50 2.11 -1.75 -22.99
N ASP A 51 0.83 -2.06 -22.90
CA ASP A 51 -0.08 -2.15 -24.04
C ASP A 51 -0.31 -0.74 -24.59
N HIS A 52 0.70 -0.21 -25.31
CA HIS A 52 0.52 0.96 -26.16
C HIS A 52 -0.02 0.50 -27.50
N SER A 53 -1.33 0.33 -27.55
CA SER A 53 -2.09 0.31 -28.79
C SER A 53 -2.22 1.72 -29.37
N HIS A 54 -1.12 2.33 -29.80
CA HIS A 54 -1.15 3.46 -30.72
C HIS A 54 -0.14 3.27 -31.86
N ASP A 55 -0.65 2.71 -32.95
CA ASP A 55 -0.09 2.86 -34.29
C ASP A 55 -0.04 4.35 -34.66
N HIS A 56 1.10 5.00 -34.43
CA HIS A 56 1.47 6.20 -35.17
C HIS A 56 2.82 6.02 -35.85
N ASP A 57 2.75 6.08 -37.17
CA ASP A 57 3.83 6.00 -38.14
C ASP A 57 4.99 6.93 -37.80
N GLY A 58 6.18 6.35 -37.85
CA GLY A 58 7.51 6.95 -38.02
C GLY A 58 7.62 8.48 -38.00
N ASP A 59 8.20 8.98 -36.91
CA ASP A 59 9.05 10.16 -36.97
C ASP A 59 10.37 9.85 -36.28
N GLU A 60 11.47 10.05 -37.01
CA GLU A 60 12.83 9.82 -36.57
C GLU A 60 13.10 10.72 -35.35
N CYS A 61 13.28 10.11 -34.17
CA CYS A 61 13.70 10.83 -32.98
C CYS A 61 15.06 11.48 -33.23
N GLY A 62 15.03 12.80 -33.37
CA GLY A 62 16.19 13.65 -33.55
C GLY A 62 17.06 13.69 -32.30
N THR A 63 18.32 13.36 -32.51
CA THR A 63 19.50 13.62 -31.67
C THR A 63 19.39 14.77 -30.65
N SER A 64 19.17 14.44 -29.39
CA SER A 64 19.95 14.94 -28.24
C SER A 64 20.28 13.73 -27.36
N GLY A 65 21.54 13.61 -26.92
CA GLY A 65 22.04 12.43 -26.22
C GLY A 65 21.60 12.37 -24.76
N ASP A 66 20.32 12.06 -24.54
CA ASP A 66 19.83 11.73 -23.20
C ASP A 66 20.22 10.30 -22.85
N GLU A 67 20.92 10.19 -21.72
CA GLU A 67 21.33 8.95 -21.07
C GLU A 67 20.06 8.20 -20.63
N CYS A 68 19.52 7.30 -21.47
CA CYS A 68 18.40 6.46 -21.06
C CYS A 68 18.80 5.55 -19.89
N LEU A 69 18.44 5.96 -18.68
CA LEU A 69 18.43 5.11 -17.50
C LEU A 69 17.40 4.00 -17.70
N GLN A 70 17.77 2.77 -17.38
CA GLN A 70 16.90 1.61 -17.32
C GLN A 70 16.71 1.22 -15.86
N VAL A 71 15.44 1.09 -15.44
CA VAL A 71 15.11 0.55 -14.12
C VAL A 71 15.54 -0.91 -14.10
N LEU A 72 16.53 -1.21 -13.26
CA LEU A 72 17.05 -2.56 -13.08
C LEU A 72 16.26 -3.33 -12.02
N GLY A 73 15.76 -2.65 -11.00
CA GLY A 73 15.04 -3.33 -9.94
C GLY A 73 14.70 -2.43 -8.77
N THR A 74 14.05 -3.03 -7.79
CA THR A 74 13.62 -2.36 -6.57
C THR A 74 13.96 -3.21 -5.36
N VAL A 75 14.42 -2.59 -4.27
CA VAL A 75 14.74 -3.28 -3.02
C VAL A 75 13.95 -2.68 -1.86
N GLN A 76 13.27 -3.54 -1.10
CA GLN A 76 12.50 -3.15 0.06
C GLN A 76 13.29 -3.45 1.34
N PHE A 77 13.43 -2.46 2.23
CA PHE A 77 14.14 -2.62 3.51
C PHE A 77 13.24 -2.51 4.75
N PHE A 78 12.03 -2.00 4.60
CA PHE A 78 11.10 -1.85 5.71
C PHE A 78 9.67 -1.90 5.18
N PRO A 79 8.71 -2.48 5.91
CA PRO A 79 7.31 -2.46 5.50
C PRO A 79 6.78 -1.03 5.32
N SER A 80 5.80 -0.87 4.43
CA SER A 80 5.08 0.39 4.22
C SER A 80 5.96 1.58 3.80
N THR A 81 7.18 1.37 3.30
CA THR A 81 7.98 2.40 2.61
C THR A 81 7.96 2.26 1.10
N GLU A 82 8.30 3.33 0.39
CA GLU A 82 8.71 3.19 -1.01
C GLU A 82 9.98 2.32 -1.08
N PRO A 83 10.14 1.48 -2.12
CA PRO A 83 11.37 0.74 -2.30
C PRO A 83 12.53 1.68 -2.64
N LEU A 84 13.75 1.17 -2.53
CA LEU A 84 14.90 1.73 -3.21
C LEU A 84 14.84 1.35 -4.68
N TYR A 85 14.67 2.34 -5.55
CA TYR A 85 14.76 2.17 -7.00
C TYR A 85 16.21 2.19 -7.43
N ILE A 86 16.56 1.25 -8.32
CA ILE A 86 17.90 1.05 -8.81
C ILE A 86 17.84 1.17 -10.33
N GLU A 87 18.48 2.21 -10.85
CA GLU A 87 18.50 2.50 -12.29
C GLU A 87 19.93 2.54 -12.79
N THR A 88 20.19 2.04 -13.99
CA THR A 88 21.52 2.15 -14.61
C THR A 88 21.45 2.71 -16.01
N GLY A 89 22.54 3.33 -16.43
CA GLY A 89 22.66 3.89 -17.77
C GLY A 89 24.03 3.66 -18.39
N PRO A 90 24.24 4.18 -19.61
CA PRO A 90 25.50 4.06 -20.33
C PRO A 90 26.71 4.51 -19.52
N GLY A 91 27.86 3.86 -19.74
CA GLY A 91 29.12 4.29 -19.12
C GLY A 91 29.22 4.01 -17.62
N GLY A 92 28.42 3.09 -17.10
CA GLY A 92 28.39 2.71 -15.69
C GLY A 92 27.62 3.71 -14.81
N LEU A 93 26.71 4.50 -15.39
CA LEU A 93 25.83 5.38 -14.64
C LEU A 93 24.92 4.54 -13.73
N LEU A 94 24.82 4.93 -12.46
CA LEU A 94 23.95 4.32 -11.46
C LEU A 94 23.16 5.44 -10.77
N ARG A 95 21.84 5.28 -10.68
CA ARG A 95 20.96 6.15 -9.90
C ARG A 95 20.19 5.31 -8.89
N LEU A 96 20.18 5.81 -7.65
CA LEU A 96 19.52 5.19 -6.51
C LEU A 96 18.57 6.19 -5.88
N SER A 97 17.27 5.91 -5.88
CA SER A 97 16.26 6.85 -5.36
C SER A 97 15.25 6.20 -4.42
N THR A 98 14.87 6.91 -3.36
CA THR A 98 13.83 6.49 -2.42
C THR A 98 13.42 7.62 -1.46
N LYS A 99 12.25 7.52 -0.85
CA LYS A 99 11.83 8.39 0.27
C LYS A 99 12.09 7.74 1.62
N THR A 100 12.68 8.53 2.51
CA THR A 100 13.08 8.12 3.87
C THR A 100 12.25 8.79 4.96
N SER A 101 11.49 9.84 4.63
CA SER A 101 10.62 10.56 5.57
C SER A 101 9.48 9.71 6.16
N ILE A 102 9.24 8.53 5.61
CA ILE A 102 8.26 7.58 6.16
C ILE A 102 8.78 7.00 7.48
N LEU A 103 10.07 6.67 7.56
CA LEU A 103 10.65 6.00 8.72
C LEU A 103 11.37 6.93 9.70
N GLY A 104 11.93 8.02 9.18
CA GLY A 104 12.59 9.04 9.99
C GLY A 104 14.11 9.05 9.89
N PRO A 105 14.77 9.87 10.72
CA PRO A 105 16.19 10.20 10.56
C PRO A 105 17.12 9.00 10.79
N GLY A 106 16.79 8.06 11.68
CA GLY A 106 17.62 6.88 11.95
C GLY A 106 17.72 5.97 10.75
N TYR A 107 16.61 5.70 10.09
CA TYR A 107 16.59 4.96 8.83
C TYR A 107 17.37 5.66 7.72
N HIS A 108 17.17 6.97 7.54
CA HIS A 108 17.90 7.75 6.54
C HIS A 108 19.42 7.61 6.71
N ARG A 109 19.90 7.73 7.95
CA ARG A 109 21.32 7.57 8.28
C ARG A 109 21.82 6.16 8.01
N TRP A 110 21.06 5.14 8.39
CA TRP A 110 21.37 3.73 8.13
C TRP A 110 21.47 3.46 6.63
N LEU A 111 20.49 3.89 5.84
CA LEU A 111 20.49 3.69 4.39
C LEU A 111 21.68 4.40 3.74
N CYS A 112 22.01 5.63 4.16
CA CYS A 112 23.22 6.32 3.71
C CYS A 112 24.52 5.55 4.01
N GLN A 113 24.57 4.74 5.09
CA GLN A 113 25.72 3.89 5.38
C GLN A 113 25.78 2.70 4.42
N ILE A 114 24.66 2.03 4.16
CA ILE A 114 24.56 0.92 3.20
C ILE A 114 24.96 1.38 1.79
N LEU A 115 24.43 2.51 1.33
CA LEU A 115 24.75 3.06 0.01
C LEU A 115 26.21 3.56 -0.08
N GLY A 116 26.78 3.99 1.04
CA GLY A 116 28.21 4.28 1.14
C GLY A 116 29.06 3.02 0.94
N GLN A 117 28.71 1.91 1.60
CA GLN A 117 29.38 0.62 1.45
C GLN A 117 29.25 0.07 0.03
N LEU A 118 28.09 0.27 -0.62
CA LEU A 118 27.87 -0.07 -2.02
C LEU A 118 28.89 0.66 -2.91
N GLY A 119 29.07 1.97 -2.66
CA GLY A 119 30.06 2.74 -3.41
C GLY A 119 31.50 2.25 -3.23
N GLU A 120 31.86 1.77 -2.04
CA GLU A 120 33.17 1.18 -1.78
C GLU A 120 33.35 -0.19 -2.45
N GLU A 121 32.34 -1.07 -2.37
CA GLU A 121 32.38 -2.42 -2.93
C GLU A 121 32.40 -2.42 -4.46
N PHE A 122 31.59 -1.56 -5.08
CA PHE A 122 31.40 -1.53 -6.53
C PHE A 122 32.20 -0.40 -7.24
N ASP A 123 33.06 0.32 -6.51
CA ASP A 123 33.85 1.45 -7.02
C ASP A 123 32.96 2.52 -7.70
N VAL A 124 31.89 2.92 -7.01
CA VAL A 124 30.97 3.97 -7.44
C VAL A 124 31.44 5.32 -6.94
N GLU A 125 31.68 6.24 -7.86
CA GLU A 125 31.90 7.63 -7.54
C GLU A 125 30.58 8.39 -7.51
N TRP A 126 30.08 8.67 -6.31
CA TRP A 126 28.85 9.43 -6.10
C TRP A 126 29.02 10.91 -6.42
N LYS A 127 28.10 11.46 -7.23
CA LYS A 127 27.97 12.89 -7.48
C LYS A 127 27.22 13.52 -6.32
N GLN A 128 27.72 14.67 -5.86
CA GLN A 128 27.05 15.42 -4.81
C GLN A 128 25.78 16.11 -5.30
N PHE A 129 25.84 16.64 -6.53
CA PHE A 129 24.76 17.35 -7.17
C PHE A 129 24.49 16.71 -8.54
N ASP A 130 23.22 16.71 -8.94
CA ASP A 130 22.82 16.39 -10.31
C ASP A 130 23.25 17.52 -11.28
N GLU A 131 22.84 17.40 -12.54
CA GLU A 131 23.18 18.37 -13.59
C GLU A 131 22.53 19.74 -13.36
N ASP A 132 21.38 19.76 -12.67
CA ASP A 132 20.61 20.96 -12.33
C ASP A 132 21.07 21.62 -11.01
N GLY A 133 21.99 20.98 -10.30
CA GLY A 133 22.54 21.47 -9.03
C GLY A 133 21.72 21.07 -7.81
N ASN A 134 20.77 20.15 -7.93
CA ASN A 134 20.04 19.59 -6.80
C ASN A 134 20.93 18.57 -6.07
N PRO A 135 20.94 18.57 -4.74
CA PRO A 135 21.72 17.60 -3.98
C PRO A 135 21.09 16.21 -4.10
N GLY A 136 21.90 15.16 -4.28
CA GLY A 136 21.42 13.78 -4.28
C GLY A 136 20.96 13.26 -2.91
N ASP A 137 21.12 14.08 -1.87
CA ASP A 137 20.56 13.86 -0.53
C ASP A 137 20.12 15.22 0.01
N GLU A 138 18.81 15.39 0.19
CA GLU A 138 18.19 16.65 0.65
C GLU A 138 18.71 17.09 2.03
N THR A 139 19.07 16.14 2.88
CA THR A 139 19.62 16.41 4.22
C THR A 139 21.12 16.71 4.17
N GLY A 140 21.80 16.23 3.12
CA GLY A 140 23.25 16.28 2.94
C GLY A 140 24.04 15.34 3.86
N TYR A 141 23.38 14.49 4.65
CA TYR A 141 24.04 13.53 5.52
C TYR A 141 24.96 12.56 4.78
N PHE A 142 24.58 12.07 3.60
CA PHE A 142 25.38 11.15 2.80
C PHE A 142 26.82 11.65 2.62
N PHE A 143 26.99 12.95 2.34
CA PHE A 143 28.28 13.59 2.08
C PHE A 143 28.92 14.22 3.33
N TYR A 144 28.13 14.79 4.25
CA TYR A 144 28.64 15.59 5.36
C TYR A 144 28.58 14.91 6.73
N LYS A 145 27.79 13.82 6.85
CA LYS A 145 27.58 13.05 8.08
C LYS A 145 27.07 13.89 9.27
N ASP A 146 26.26 14.92 8.99
CA ASP A 146 25.65 15.79 10.01
C ASP A 146 24.27 15.25 10.45
N SER A 147 24.24 14.44 11.50
CA SER A 147 23.01 13.84 12.02
C SER A 147 21.98 14.87 12.48
N ALA A 148 22.44 15.99 13.06
CA ALA A 148 21.55 17.02 13.58
C ALA A 148 20.78 17.71 12.45
N ARG A 149 21.40 17.82 11.28
CA ARG A 149 20.72 18.33 10.09
C ARG A 149 19.63 17.39 9.60
N VAL A 150 19.85 16.08 9.58
CA VAL A 150 18.80 15.10 9.20
C VAL A 150 17.57 15.26 10.09
N GLU A 151 17.77 15.29 11.41
CA GLU A 151 16.68 15.49 12.36
C GLU A 151 15.95 16.80 12.13
N HIS A 152 16.70 17.89 11.89
CA HIS A 152 16.12 19.19 11.62
C HIS A 152 15.24 19.18 10.37
N GLU A 153 15.73 18.67 9.25
CA GLU A 153 14.96 18.61 8.00
C GLU A 153 13.72 17.74 8.16
N MET A 154 13.81 16.58 8.83
CA MET A 154 12.66 15.72 9.11
C MET A 154 11.56 16.44 9.90
N LEU A 155 11.92 17.27 10.87
CA LEU A 155 10.96 18.08 11.62
C LEU A 155 10.37 19.23 10.80
N VAL A 156 11.16 19.84 9.90
CA VAL A 156 10.68 20.88 8.97
C VAL A 156 9.67 20.28 7.98
N TRP A 157 9.97 19.11 7.42
CA TRP A 157 9.06 18.35 6.57
C TRP A 157 7.78 18.00 7.32
N LEU A 158 7.89 17.39 8.51
CA LEU A 158 6.73 16.99 9.31
C LEU A 158 5.81 18.18 9.59
N LYS A 159 6.38 19.32 9.99
CA LYS A 159 5.62 20.55 10.20
C LYS A 159 4.82 20.93 8.96
N SER A 160 5.49 20.98 7.81
CA SER A 160 4.90 21.40 6.53
C SER A 160 3.79 20.44 6.09
N ALA A 161 4.01 19.13 6.26
CA ALA A 161 3.01 18.11 6.00
C ALA A 161 1.78 18.28 6.91
N CYS A 162 1.97 18.51 8.21
CA CYS A 162 0.86 18.77 9.14
C CYS A 162 0.09 20.06 8.81
N GLU A 163 0.75 21.12 8.34
CA GLU A 163 0.10 22.35 7.89
C GLU A 163 -0.82 22.07 6.68
N ALA A 164 -0.34 21.31 5.70
CA ALA A 164 -1.13 20.91 4.53
C ALA A 164 -2.31 20.01 4.92
N LEU A 165 -2.09 19.00 5.77
CA LEU A 165 -3.15 18.10 6.25
C LEU A 165 -4.25 18.85 6.99
N LEU A 166 -3.89 19.81 7.85
CA LEU A 166 -4.87 20.63 8.56
C LEU A 166 -5.70 21.51 7.61
N GLU A 167 -5.11 21.95 6.49
CA GLU A 167 -5.86 22.67 5.46
C GLU A 167 -6.88 21.77 4.75
N TYR A 168 -6.48 20.55 4.36
CA TYR A 168 -7.39 19.56 3.78
C TYR A 168 -8.50 19.18 4.75
N GLU A 169 -8.18 18.91 6.01
CA GLU A 169 -9.19 18.60 7.03
C GLU A 169 -10.23 19.73 7.15
N ARG A 170 -9.81 21.00 7.14
CA ARG A 170 -10.72 22.16 7.18
C ARG A 170 -11.63 22.28 5.96
N ARG A 171 -11.27 21.66 4.84
CA ARG A 171 -12.11 21.56 3.63
C ARG A 171 -13.09 20.38 3.70
N GLY A 172 -13.03 19.58 4.77
CA GLY A 172 -13.93 18.45 5.02
C GLY A 172 -13.39 17.10 4.55
N TYR A 173 -12.09 17.00 4.24
CA TYR A 173 -11.46 15.72 3.95
C TYR A 173 -11.12 14.97 5.26
N GLU A 174 -11.30 13.66 5.27
CA GLU A 174 -11.00 12.77 6.41
C GLU A 174 -10.16 11.57 5.93
N GLY A 175 -9.54 10.84 6.86
CA GLY A 175 -8.70 9.68 6.53
C GLY A 175 -7.45 10.07 5.72
N LEU A 176 -6.87 11.24 5.98
CA LEU A 176 -5.72 11.75 5.24
C LEU A 176 -4.46 10.98 5.66
N GLY A 177 -3.84 10.29 4.72
CA GLY A 177 -2.60 9.55 4.95
C GLY A 177 -1.39 10.47 5.07
N LEU A 178 -0.64 10.33 6.16
CA LEU A 178 0.72 10.85 6.30
C LEU A 178 1.68 9.67 6.26
N SER A 179 2.46 9.57 5.19
CA SER A 179 3.35 8.43 4.94
C SER A 179 2.61 7.08 4.82
N MET A 180 1.36 7.11 4.37
CA MET A 180 0.54 5.91 4.12
C MET A 180 0.47 5.60 2.62
N PRO A 181 0.24 4.34 2.23
CA PRO A 181 -0.08 3.97 0.85
C PRO A 181 -1.28 4.76 0.31
N VAL A 182 -1.31 4.99 -1.01
CA VAL A 182 -2.42 5.68 -1.70
C VAL A 182 -3.68 4.82 -1.75
N SER A 183 -3.50 3.49 -1.89
CA SER A 183 -4.57 2.50 -1.89
C SER A 183 -4.13 1.27 -1.07
N PRO A 184 -5.04 0.65 -0.29
CA PRO A 184 -6.41 1.10 -0.06
C PRO A 184 -6.49 2.33 0.85
N GLN A 185 -7.58 3.09 0.76
CA GLN A 185 -7.89 4.15 1.71
C GLN A 185 -8.62 3.55 2.92
N PHE A 186 -8.07 3.75 4.12
CA PHE A 186 -8.71 3.28 5.35
C PHE A 186 -9.77 4.26 5.84
N LEU A 187 -10.94 3.71 6.18
CA LEU A 187 -12.08 4.45 6.69
C LEU A 187 -12.22 4.17 8.19
N ASP A 188 -12.84 5.07 8.96
CA ASP A 188 -13.22 4.88 10.37
C ASP A 188 -12.19 5.25 11.47
N PHE A 189 -11.01 5.80 11.13
CA PHE A 189 -9.92 6.03 12.12
C PHE A 189 -9.58 7.49 12.44
N GLY A 190 -10.35 8.44 11.92
CA GLY A 190 -10.20 9.88 12.22
C GLY A 190 -9.50 10.66 11.10
N PRO A 191 -9.05 11.90 11.39
CA PRO A 191 -8.68 12.85 10.35
C PRO A 191 -7.34 12.52 9.69
N VAL A 192 -6.37 11.96 10.44
CA VAL A 192 -5.04 11.66 9.93
C VAL A 192 -4.62 10.24 10.29
N LEU A 193 -4.06 9.55 9.30
CA LEU A 193 -3.56 8.18 9.40
C LEU A 193 -2.03 8.19 9.24
N THR A 194 -1.32 7.38 10.02
CA THR A 194 0.14 7.22 9.94
C THR A 194 0.50 5.76 10.07
N VAL A 195 1.71 5.37 9.65
CA VAL A 195 2.20 3.98 9.82
C VAL A 195 2.32 3.57 11.29
N MET A 196 2.27 4.53 12.22
CA MET A 196 2.26 4.33 13.67
C MET A 196 0.89 4.65 14.30
N GLY A 197 -0.19 4.55 13.52
CA GLY A 197 -1.57 4.68 13.97
C GLY A 197 -2.20 6.07 13.77
N PRO A 198 -3.49 6.22 14.11
CA PRO A 198 -4.24 7.44 13.82
C PRO A 198 -3.78 8.63 14.66
N ARG A 199 -3.99 9.84 14.14
CA ARG A 199 -3.70 11.11 14.81
C ARG A 199 -4.90 12.04 14.73
N SER A 200 -5.04 12.87 15.75
CA SER A 200 -6.14 13.83 15.88
C SER A 200 -5.77 15.20 15.31
N THR A 201 -6.78 16.03 15.06
CA THR A 201 -6.64 17.46 14.74
C THR A 201 -5.83 18.23 15.80
N GLU A 202 -6.00 17.84 17.07
CA GLU A 202 -5.25 18.42 18.18
C GLU A 202 -3.76 18.06 18.09
N TRP A 203 -3.45 16.82 17.73
CA TRP A 203 -2.07 16.41 17.46
C TRP A 203 -1.46 17.24 16.32
N LEU A 204 -2.17 17.42 15.20
CA LEU A 204 -1.72 18.29 14.10
C LEU A 204 -1.35 19.69 14.59
N SER A 205 -2.25 20.32 15.35
CA SER A 205 -2.06 21.67 15.87
C SER A 205 -0.84 21.78 16.79
N GLN A 206 -0.59 20.73 17.60
CA GLN A 206 0.57 20.67 18.48
C GLN A 206 1.88 20.48 17.72
N VAL A 207 1.91 19.63 16.69
CA VAL A 207 3.09 19.39 15.85
C VAL A 207 3.45 20.63 15.04
N ILE A 208 2.47 21.33 14.45
CA ILE A 208 2.70 22.58 13.73
C ILE A 208 3.42 23.62 14.62
N THR A 209 3.02 23.68 15.89
CA THR A 209 3.60 24.60 16.88
C THR A 209 4.94 24.10 17.41
N SER A 210 5.13 22.79 17.51
CA SER A 210 6.30 22.15 18.12
C SER A 210 6.54 20.79 17.47
N PRO A 211 7.25 20.73 16.33
CA PRO A 211 7.37 19.51 15.51
C PRO A 211 7.91 18.29 16.25
N GLU A 212 8.76 18.53 17.25
CA GLU A 212 9.30 17.53 18.19
C GLU A 212 8.24 16.63 18.83
N ARG A 213 7.00 17.12 18.96
CA ARG A 213 5.88 16.35 19.52
C ARG A 213 5.34 15.26 18.61
N GLY A 214 5.70 15.29 17.33
CA GLY A 214 5.27 14.31 16.33
C GLY A 214 6.34 13.27 16.02
N LYS A 215 7.44 13.23 16.77
CA LYS A 215 8.50 12.21 16.60
C LYS A 215 7.99 10.77 16.67
N ASP A 216 6.89 10.57 17.40
CA ASP A 216 6.25 9.28 17.62
C ASP A 216 5.62 8.65 16.36
N ILE A 217 5.51 9.39 15.25
CA ILE A 217 5.03 8.82 13.98
C ILE A 217 6.15 8.14 13.19
N PHE A 218 7.41 8.36 13.55
CA PHE A 218 8.57 7.82 12.86
C PHE A 218 8.97 6.49 13.51
N PRO A 219 8.87 5.35 12.78
CA PRO A 219 9.34 4.05 13.25
C PRO A 219 10.80 4.01 13.69
N TRP A 220 11.66 4.88 13.13
CA TRP A 220 13.10 4.84 13.34
C TRP A 220 13.68 6.26 13.45
N TRP A 221 13.63 6.83 14.66
CA TRP A 221 14.11 8.18 14.91
C TRP A 221 15.62 8.25 15.21
N ASP A 222 16.06 7.69 16.32
CA ASP A 222 17.47 7.70 16.73
C ASP A 222 18.19 6.45 16.23
N ASP A 223 19.47 6.31 16.61
CA ASP A 223 20.16 5.02 16.60
C ASP A 223 19.60 4.14 17.74
N GLU A 224 18.26 4.00 17.77
CA GLU A 224 17.47 3.37 18.83
C GLU A 224 17.94 1.93 19.10
N PRO A 225 17.72 1.40 20.32
CA PRO A 225 17.93 -0.02 20.58
C PRO A 225 17.21 -0.84 19.51
N GLN A 226 17.89 -1.85 18.97
CA GLN A 226 17.33 -2.75 17.94
C GLN A 226 15.93 -3.25 18.31
N ALA A 227 15.64 -3.44 19.60
CA ALA A 227 14.34 -3.82 20.13
C ALA A 227 13.19 -2.87 19.73
N LEU A 228 13.37 -1.55 19.85
CA LEU A 228 12.32 -0.59 19.47
C LEU A 228 12.10 -0.57 17.95
N ILE A 229 13.18 -0.69 17.17
CA ILE A 229 13.11 -0.69 15.71
C ILE A 229 12.29 -1.90 15.22
N VAL A 230 12.59 -3.10 15.70
CA VAL A 230 11.86 -4.32 15.27
C VAL A 230 10.42 -4.33 15.81
N ARG A 231 10.16 -3.81 17.02
CA ARG A 231 8.79 -3.54 17.48
C ARG A 231 8.05 -2.60 16.53
N ASN A 232 8.66 -1.47 16.16
CA ASN A 232 8.01 -0.47 15.32
C ASN A 232 7.78 -1.01 13.90
N ARG A 233 8.66 -1.89 13.42
CA ARG A 233 8.46 -2.65 12.18
C ARG A 233 7.21 -3.52 12.23
N ALA A 234 7.04 -4.30 13.30
CA ALA A 234 5.81 -5.06 13.54
C ALA A 234 4.58 -4.14 13.58
N LEU A 235 4.66 -3.01 14.28
CA LEU A 235 3.54 -2.07 14.37
C LEU A 235 3.13 -1.48 13.03
N CYS A 236 4.07 -1.18 12.13
CA CYS A 236 3.75 -0.70 10.78
C CYS A 236 2.87 -1.71 10.04
N ARG A 237 3.30 -2.98 10.02
CA ARG A 237 2.52 -4.07 9.41
C ARG A 237 1.16 -4.26 10.09
N MET A 238 1.12 -4.20 11.42
CA MET A 238 -0.12 -4.37 12.19
C MET A 238 -1.13 -3.26 11.91
N TRP A 239 -0.68 -2.01 11.73
CA TRP A 239 -1.55 -0.90 11.36
C TRP A 239 -2.05 -0.99 9.92
N ASP A 240 -1.18 -1.30 8.97
CA ASP A 240 -1.44 -1.12 7.53
C ASP A 240 -1.83 -2.42 6.80
N THR A 241 -1.12 -3.51 7.06
CA THR A 241 -1.13 -4.71 6.22
C THR A 241 -1.90 -5.88 6.82
N VAL A 242 -1.85 -6.08 8.14
CA VAL A 242 -2.46 -7.25 8.79
C VAL A 242 -3.98 -7.24 8.65
N CYS A 243 -4.52 -8.23 7.94
CA CYS A 243 -5.93 -8.58 7.97
C CYS A 243 -6.23 -9.26 9.32
N TRP A 244 -7.03 -8.62 10.18
CA TRP A 244 -7.32 -9.10 11.54
C TRP A 244 -8.34 -10.25 11.56
N ARG A 245 -7.96 -11.37 10.98
CA ARG A 245 -8.67 -12.64 10.90
C ARG A 245 -7.65 -13.77 10.68
N ARG A 246 -8.15 -15.01 10.59
CA ARG A 246 -7.32 -16.16 10.17
C ARG A 246 -6.77 -15.94 8.75
N PRO A 247 -5.53 -16.37 8.48
CA PRO A 247 -4.94 -16.25 7.16
C PRO A 247 -5.62 -17.19 6.15
N PHE A 248 -5.75 -16.75 4.89
CA PHE A 248 -6.32 -17.56 3.79
C PHE A 248 -5.26 -18.32 2.99
N ASP A 249 -4.05 -17.79 2.93
CA ASP A 249 -2.98 -18.30 2.09
C ASP A 249 -1.62 -18.25 2.82
N ASP A 250 -0.61 -18.85 2.18
CA ASP A 250 0.75 -18.91 2.71
C ASP A 250 1.37 -17.51 2.85
N GLU A 251 0.99 -16.53 2.02
CA GLU A 251 1.52 -15.15 2.08
C GLU A 251 1.05 -14.43 3.36
N GLU A 252 -0.24 -14.57 3.72
CA GLU A 252 -0.76 -14.04 4.97
C GLU A 252 -0.16 -14.75 6.19
N VAL A 253 0.12 -16.06 6.10
CA VAL A 253 0.82 -16.82 7.15
C VAL A 253 2.25 -16.30 7.34
N GLU A 254 2.98 -16.08 6.24
CA GLU A 254 4.33 -15.51 6.26
C GLU A 254 4.33 -14.11 6.87
N LEU A 255 3.36 -13.27 6.51
CA LEU A 255 3.19 -11.94 7.10
C LEU A 255 2.98 -12.01 8.61
N LEU A 256 2.02 -12.81 9.08
CA LEU A 256 1.71 -12.96 10.51
C LEU A 256 2.91 -13.54 11.27
N THR A 257 3.63 -14.50 10.68
CA THR A 257 4.85 -15.09 11.24
C THR A 257 5.96 -14.06 11.36
N SER A 258 6.15 -13.21 10.36
CA SER A 258 7.13 -12.12 10.38
C SER A 258 6.84 -11.10 11.48
N VAL A 259 5.56 -10.72 11.64
CA VAL A 259 5.12 -9.84 12.75
C VAL A 259 5.37 -10.51 14.11
N HIS A 260 5.03 -11.80 14.25
CA HIS A 260 5.30 -12.56 15.47
C HIS A 260 6.80 -12.57 15.83
N ASN A 261 7.66 -12.85 14.85
CA ASN A 261 9.12 -12.92 15.03
C ASN A 261 9.71 -11.56 15.44
N ASP A 262 9.24 -10.46 14.84
CA ASP A 262 9.67 -9.11 15.22
C ASP A 262 9.32 -8.77 16.67
N LEU A 263 8.12 -9.12 17.12
CA LEU A 263 7.68 -8.89 18.50
C LEU A 263 8.42 -9.79 19.50
N MET A 264 8.67 -11.05 19.13
CA MET A 264 9.48 -11.97 19.91
C MET A 264 10.92 -11.44 20.06
N LEU A 265 11.55 -11.04 18.96
CA LEU A 265 12.89 -10.46 18.97
C LEU A 265 12.94 -9.17 19.81
N SER A 266 11.93 -8.29 19.69
CA SER A 266 11.84 -7.11 20.55
C SER A 266 11.78 -7.48 22.04
N TYR A 267 10.98 -8.49 22.39
CA TYR A 267 10.84 -8.95 23.78
C TYR A 267 12.14 -9.56 24.31
N GLU A 268 12.83 -10.37 23.50
CA GLU A 268 14.11 -10.97 23.88
C GLU A 268 15.21 -9.94 24.08
N LEU A 269 15.26 -8.92 23.22
CA LEU A 269 16.24 -7.84 23.31
C LEU A 269 15.99 -6.92 24.52
N ASP A 270 14.73 -6.56 24.79
CA ASP A 270 14.34 -5.77 25.95
C ASP A 270 12.89 -6.05 26.40
N PRO A 271 12.70 -6.91 27.44
CA PRO A 271 11.38 -7.22 27.98
C PRO A 271 10.64 -6.04 28.63
N SER A 272 11.31 -4.90 28.84
CA SER A 272 10.71 -3.73 29.48
C SER A 272 9.98 -2.79 28.52
N ILE A 273 10.16 -2.99 27.21
CA ILE A 273 9.48 -2.22 26.17
C ILE A 273 7.99 -2.56 26.17
N ALA A 274 7.16 -1.54 25.94
CA ALA A 274 5.72 -1.72 25.78
C ALA A 274 5.41 -2.38 24.42
N LEU A 275 4.99 -3.64 24.48
CA LEU A 275 4.57 -4.42 23.31
C LEU A 275 3.05 -4.40 23.13
N PRO A 276 2.54 -4.58 21.90
CA PRO A 276 1.12 -4.69 21.62
C PRO A 276 0.59 -6.08 22.04
N TRP A 277 0.55 -6.32 23.35
CA TRP A 277 0.32 -7.65 23.93
C TRP A 277 -0.99 -8.30 23.49
N TYR A 278 -2.06 -7.52 23.39
CA TYR A 278 -3.36 -8.04 22.98
C TYR A 278 -3.32 -8.55 21.54
N GLU A 279 -2.84 -7.70 20.64
CA GLU A 279 -2.77 -8.02 19.23
C GLU A 279 -1.74 -9.10 18.92
N TRP A 280 -0.62 -9.13 19.64
CA TRP A 280 0.35 -10.21 19.50
C TRP A 280 -0.26 -11.56 19.88
N ASN A 281 -1.06 -11.59 20.96
CA ASN A 281 -1.78 -12.79 21.36
C ASN A 281 -2.85 -13.21 20.34
N GLU A 282 -3.51 -12.26 19.68
CA GLU A 282 -4.46 -12.54 18.59
C GLU A 282 -3.75 -13.15 17.37
N ILE A 283 -2.59 -12.62 16.96
CA ILE A 283 -1.77 -13.16 15.88
C ILE A 283 -1.31 -14.59 16.17
N VAL A 284 -0.83 -14.86 17.40
CA VAL A 284 -0.47 -16.22 17.82
C VAL A 284 -1.68 -17.14 17.75
N GLY A 285 -2.87 -16.67 18.15
CA GLY A 285 -4.12 -17.41 18.02
C GLY A 285 -4.46 -17.79 16.58
N PHE A 286 -4.27 -16.87 15.63
CA PHE A 286 -4.48 -17.16 14.20
C PHE A 286 -3.51 -18.21 13.67
N LEU A 287 -2.24 -18.12 14.04
CA LEU A 287 -1.19 -19.02 13.56
C LEU A 287 -1.26 -20.41 14.22
N ASP A 288 -1.65 -20.51 15.49
CA ASP A 288 -1.82 -21.78 16.21
C ASP A 288 -2.86 -22.70 15.58
N GLU A 289 -3.98 -22.12 15.15
CA GLU A 289 -5.12 -22.89 14.63
C GLU A 289 -4.82 -23.54 13.28
N GLU A 290 -3.96 -22.91 12.47
CA GLU A 290 -3.62 -23.37 11.11
C GLU A 290 -2.29 -24.15 11.04
N HIS A 291 -1.28 -23.77 11.83
CA HIS A 291 0.10 -24.25 11.65
C HIS A 291 0.75 -24.91 12.88
N ASP A 292 0.01 -25.10 13.98
CA ASP A 292 0.52 -25.71 15.23
C ASP A 292 1.86 -25.07 15.66
N LEU A 293 1.85 -23.73 15.85
CA LEU A 293 3.05 -23.01 16.26
C LEU A 293 3.62 -23.58 17.56
N GLU A 294 4.86 -24.05 17.50
CA GLU A 294 5.61 -24.49 18.67
C GLU A 294 6.08 -23.27 19.49
N LEU A 295 5.19 -22.75 20.32
CA LEU A 295 5.50 -21.66 21.26
C LEU A 295 5.89 -22.20 22.64
N GLU A 296 6.92 -21.62 23.27
CA GLU A 296 7.24 -21.94 24.67
C GLU A 296 6.06 -21.62 25.59
N GLU A 297 5.70 -22.57 26.47
CA GLU A 297 4.56 -22.42 27.38
C GLU A 297 4.67 -21.17 28.29
N SER A 298 5.89 -20.80 28.70
CA SER A 298 6.13 -19.58 29.47
C SER A 298 5.82 -18.30 28.70
N LEU A 299 6.14 -18.27 27.40
CA LEU A 299 5.80 -17.14 26.54
C LEU A 299 4.28 -17.08 26.32
N ARG A 300 3.64 -18.23 26.07
CA ARG A 300 2.17 -18.34 25.93
C ARG A 300 1.44 -17.84 27.17
N GLN A 301 1.91 -18.21 28.37
CA GLN A 301 1.37 -17.70 29.63
C GLN A 301 1.55 -16.18 29.74
N THR A 302 2.74 -15.67 29.41
CA THR A 302 3.05 -14.23 29.43
C THR A 302 2.11 -13.45 28.50
N LEU A 303 1.94 -13.89 27.26
CA LEU A 303 1.05 -13.27 26.28
C LEU A 303 -0.39 -13.18 26.80
N ASN A 304 -0.93 -14.29 27.31
CA ASN A 304 -2.30 -14.30 27.85
C ASN A 304 -2.47 -13.35 29.03
N GLU A 305 -1.51 -13.33 29.98
CA GLU A 305 -1.57 -12.47 31.16
C GLU A 305 -1.55 -10.99 30.77
N PHE A 306 -0.64 -10.57 29.90
CA PHE A 306 -0.55 -9.17 29.47
C PHE A 306 -1.70 -8.79 28.53
N ALA A 307 -2.14 -9.66 27.61
CA ALA A 307 -3.29 -9.39 26.74
C ALA A 307 -4.57 -9.09 27.55
N MET A 308 -4.81 -9.81 28.65
CA MET A 308 -5.94 -9.52 29.54
C MET A 308 -5.86 -8.15 30.22
N VAL A 309 -4.65 -7.70 30.56
CA VAL A 309 -4.44 -6.36 31.16
C VAL A 309 -4.75 -5.26 30.14
N HIS A 310 -4.40 -5.48 28.88
CA HIS A 310 -4.53 -4.51 27.79
C HIS A 310 -5.83 -4.68 26.97
N GLU A 311 -6.79 -5.50 27.43
CA GLU A 311 -8.03 -5.81 26.70
C GLU A 311 -8.86 -4.56 26.32
N LYS A 312 -8.77 -3.49 27.13
CA LYS A 312 -9.60 -2.28 26.98
C LYS A 312 -8.92 -1.15 26.21
N GLU A 313 -7.67 -1.35 25.77
CA GLU A 313 -6.97 -0.34 24.99
C GLU A 313 -7.53 -0.27 23.56
N PRO A 314 -7.41 0.89 22.89
CA PRO A 314 -7.75 1.00 21.48
C PRO A 314 -7.00 -0.04 20.67
N ARG A 315 -7.72 -0.75 19.79
CA ARG A 315 -7.15 -1.80 18.96
C ARG A 315 -6.22 -1.22 17.88
N ILE A 316 -5.11 -1.91 17.65
CA ILE A 316 -4.22 -1.63 16.52
C ILE A 316 -4.81 -2.26 15.25
N GLY A 317 -4.74 -1.53 14.13
CA GLY A 317 -5.06 -2.05 12.80
C GLY A 317 -6.14 -1.32 12.04
N TYR A 318 -5.78 -0.69 10.93
CA TYR A 318 -6.72 -0.03 10.04
C TYR A 318 -7.62 -1.01 9.30
N ARG A 319 -7.11 -2.20 8.99
CA ARG A 319 -7.88 -3.28 8.36
C ARG A 319 -8.95 -3.91 9.27
N ARG A 320 -9.09 -3.45 10.51
CA ARG A 320 -10.26 -3.76 11.36
C ARG A 320 -11.52 -2.97 10.96
N GLY A 321 -11.34 -1.83 10.31
CA GLY A 321 -12.43 -0.99 9.79
C GLY A 321 -12.76 -1.33 8.34
N ASN A 322 -13.47 -0.41 7.68
CA ASN A 322 -13.70 -0.52 6.25
C ASN A 322 -12.54 0.10 5.45
N VAL A 323 -12.37 -0.37 4.22
CA VAL A 323 -11.40 0.18 3.29
C VAL A 323 -12.08 0.51 1.97
N ARG A 324 -11.67 1.61 1.34
CA ARG A 324 -11.97 1.89 -0.06
C ARG A 324 -10.77 1.45 -0.90
N THR A 325 -10.98 0.51 -1.80
CA THR A 325 -9.95 0.01 -2.72
C THR A 325 -10.35 0.26 -4.17
N ARG A 326 -9.35 0.29 -5.05
CA ARG A 326 -9.56 0.37 -6.50
C ARG A 326 -10.06 -0.99 -6.99
N ALA A 327 -11.20 -0.97 -7.67
CA ALA A 327 -11.76 -2.13 -8.38
C ALA A 327 -11.34 -2.07 -9.86
N SER A 328 -11.90 -2.93 -10.71
CA SER A 328 -11.61 -2.92 -12.15
C SER A 328 -11.95 -1.57 -12.80
N GLY A 329 -11.06 -1.09 -13.69
CA GLY A 329 -11.19 0.21 -14.34
C GLY A 329 -10.97 1.39 -13.39
N GLU A 330 -11.83 2.41 -13.52
CA GLU A 330 -11.78 3.62 -12.69
C GLU A 330 -12.70 3.54 -11.47
N TRP A 331 -13.22 2.34 -11.18
CA TRP A 331 -14.14 2.13 -10.08
C TRP A 331 -13.39 1.92 -8.76
N SER A 332 -14.04 2.32 -7.67
CA SER A 332 -13.63 1.99 -6.32
C SER A 332 -14.83 1.56 -5.50
N VAL A 333 -14.60 0.68 -4.53
CA VAL A 333 -15.64 0.10 -3.67
C VAL A 333 -15.17 0.10 -2.22
N VAL A 334 -16.12 0.19 -1.29
CA VAL A 334 -15.88 0.01 0.13
C VAL A 334 -16.20 -1.43 0.53
N VAL A 335 -15.21 -2.11 1.09
CA VAL A 335 -15.33 -3.45 1.66
C VAL A 335 -14.70 -3.49 3.07
N PRO A 336 -15.01 -4.49 3.90
CA PRO A 336 -14.29 -4.67 5.15
C PRO A 336 -12.79 -4.85 4.88
N GLY A 337 -11.93 -4.17 5.65
CA GLY A 337 -10.47 -4.23 5.49
C GLY A 337 -9.87 -5.61 5.76
N SER A 338 -10.65 -6.48 6.41
CA SER A 338 -10.31 -7.87 6.62
C SER A 338 -10.51 -8.73 5.38
N PHE A 339 -11.08 -8.24 4.28
CA PHE A 339 -11.26 -9.09 3.09
C PHE A 339 -9.90 -9.37 2.43
N GLN A 340 -9.72 -10.58 1.94
CA GLN A 340 -8.63 -10.91 1.01
C GLN A 340 -8.98 -10.34 -0.35
N GLU A 341 -8.05 -9.61 -0.97
CA GLU A 341 -8.21 -9.11 -2.34
C GLU A 341 -7.75 -10.16 -3.34
N LEU A 342 -8.47 -10.28 -4.46
CA LEU A 342 -8.25 -11.27 -5.50
C LEU A 342 -8.35 -10.58 -6.86
N ILE A 343 -7.56 -11.02 -7.82
CA ILE A 343 -7.73 -10.68 -9.23
C ILE A 343 -7.92 -11.98 -10.00
N ASP A 344 -9.00 -12.08 -10.78
CA ASP A 344 -9.23 -13.26 -11.61
C ASP A 344 -8.40 -13.26 -12.90
N GLU A 345 -8.48 -14.34 -13.68
CA GLU A 345 -7.73 -14.49 -14.94
C GLU A 345 -8.11 -13.45 -16.01
N GLU A 346 -9.27 -12.82 -15.88
CA GLU A 346 -9.76 -11.77 -16.79
C GLU A 346 -9.40 -10.35 -16.30
N GLY A 347 -8.70 -10.23 -15.17
CA GLY A 347 -8.35 -8.95 -14.57
C GLY A 347 -9.50 -8.31 -13.76
N ASN A 348 -10.55 -9.08 -13.46
CA ASN A 348 -11.64 -8.58 -12.62
C ASN A 348 -11.21 -8.58 -11.16
N TRP A 349 -11.56 -7.52 -10.46
CA TRP A 349 -11.26 -7.38 -9.06
C TRP A 349 -12.30 -8.14 -8.21
N GLY A 350 -11.80 -8.85 -7.21
CA GLY A 350 -12.60 -9.56 -6.22
C GLY A 350 -12.10 -9.31 -4.80
N ALA A 351 -12.98 -9.53 -3.83
CA ALA A 351 -12.59 -9.58 -2.43
C ALA A 351 -13.49 -10.51 -1.63
N GLN A 352 -12.93 -11.22 -0.66
CA GLN A 352 -13.68 -12.25 0.09
C GLN A 352 -13.30 -12.40 1.57
N ASP A 353 -14.22 -12.98 2.31
CA ASP A 353 -13.98 -13.70 3.56
C ASP A 353 -14.65 -15.08 3.52
N ASP A 354 -14.70 -15.77 4.66
CA ASP A 354 -15.25 -17.13 4.79
C ASP A 354 -16.70 -17.28 4.30
N THR A 355 -17.49 -16.19 4.36
CA THR A 355 -18.95 -16.23 4.18
C THR A 355 -19.47 -15.25 3.13
N ARG A 356 -18.60 -14.36 2.63
CA ARG A 356 -18.96 -13.24 1.76
C ARG A 356 -17.93 -13.06 0.66
N GLN A 357 -18.40 -12.73 -0.54
CA GLN A 357 -17.56 -12.44 -1.70
C GLN A 357 -18.11 -11.26 -2.48
N VAL A 358 -17.24 -10.46 -3.06
CA VAL A 358 -17.54 -9.33 -3.93
C VAL A 358 -16.71 -9.50 -5.20
N TRP A 359 -17.34 -9.39 -6.35
CA TRP A 359 -16.68 -9.38 -7.66
C TRP A 359 -17.16 -8.18 -8.45
N ILE A 360 -16.22 -7.42 -9.02
CA ILE A 360 -16.48 -6.25 -9.83
C ILE A 360 -15.68 -6.37 -11.13
N SER A 361 -16.38 -6.28 -12.25
CA SER A 361 -15.79 -6.11 -13.57
C SER A 361 -16.22 -4.77 -14.16
N SER A 362 -15.39 -4.19 -15.03
CA SER A 362 -15.71 -2.95 -15.75
C SER A 362 -15.58 -3.13 -17.25
N ILE A 363 -16.45 -2.45 -18.00
CA ILE A 363 -16.46 -2.45 -19.46
C ILE A 363 -16.56 -1.01 -19.96
N SER A 364 -15.60 -0.60 -20.79
CA SER A 364 -15.68 0.63 -21.58
C SER A 364 -16.48 0.42 -22.86
N VAL A 365 -17.41 1.33 -23.17
CA VAL A 365 -18.36 1.20 -24.27
C VAL A 365 -18.45 2.52 -25.04
N CYS A 366 -18.01 2.47 -26.30
CA CYS A 366 -18.18 3.56 -27.26
C CYS A 366 -19.22 3.19 -28.33
N ASP A 367 -19.86 4.20 -28.90
CA ASP A 367 -20.70 4.04 -30.07
C ASP A 367 -19.86 3.84 -31.35
N LYS A 368 -20.53 3.63 -32.48
CA LYS A 368 -19.90 3.47 -33.81
C LYS A 368 -19.12 4.70 -34.31
N HIS A 369 -19.13 5.80 -33.57
CA HIS A 369 -18.42 7.05 -33.84
C HIS A 369 -17.36 7.34 -32.77
N ASP A 370 -16.97 6.32 -31.99
CA ASP A 370 -16.02 6.40 -30.90
C ASP A 370 -16.43 7.43 -29.83
N GLN A 371 -17.74 7.64 -29.64
CA GLN A 371 -18.28 8.50 -28.59
C GLN A 371 -18.73 7.67 -27.38
N PRO A 372 -18.52 8.14 -26.13
CA PRO A 372 -19.01 7.47 -24.94
C PRO A 372 -20.53 7.23 -25.02
N VAL A 373 -20.97 5.98 -24.80
CA VAL A 373 -22.41 5.67 -24.77
C VAL A 373 -23.04 6.27 -23.52
N PRO A 374 -24.21 6.94 -23.61
CA PRO A 374 -24.87 7.51 -22.44
C PRO A 374 -25.19 6.46 -21.37
N LYS A 375 -24.94 6.77 -20.10
CA LYS A 375 -25.15 5.87 -18.96
C LYS A 375 -26.56 5.28 -18.84
N ALA A 376 -27.57 6.04 -19.28
CA ALA A 376 -28.96 5.58 -19.28
C ALA A 376 -29.18 4.44 -20.28
N ASP A 377 -28.50 4.51 -21.43
CA ASP A 377 -28.59 3.48 -22.48
C ASP A 377 -27.81 2.23 -22.07
N LEU A 378 -26.66 2.40 -21.40
CA LEU A 378 -25.89 1.29 -20.82
C LEU A 378 -26.71 0.48 -19.81
N LEU A 379 -27.43 1.15 -18.90
CA LEU A 379 -28.30 0.48 -17.93
C LEU A 379 -29.52 -0.20 -18.54
N ALA A 380 -30.08 0.35 -19.62
CA ALA A 380 -31.26 -0.21 -20.28
C ALA A 380 -30.94 -1.51 -21.05
N SER A 381 -29.67 -1.90 -21.15
CA SER A 381 -29.28 -3.17 -21.77
C SER A 381 -29.63 -4.37 -20.86
N ASP A 382 -30.80 -4.96 -21.12
CA ASP A 382 -31.28 -6.18 -20.43
C ASP A 382 -30.37 -7.40 -20.69
N SER A 383 -29.60 -7.38 -21.77
CA SER A 383 -28.78 -8.52 -22.24
C SER A 383 -27.62 -8.92 -21.32
N MET A 384 -27.35 -8.17 -20.25
CA MET A 384 -26.22 -8.45 -19.34
C MET A 384 -26.62 -9.12 -18.01
N PHE A 385 -27.91 -9.36 -17.70
CA PHE A 385 -28.34 -10.02 -16.46
C PHE A 385 -28.52 -11.56 -16.58
N GLY A 386 -28.01 -12.18 -17.65
CA GLY A 386 -28.30 -13.59 -17.96
C GLY A 386 -29.72 -13.79 -18.50
N ASP A 387 -30.07 -15.03 -18.82
CA ASP A 387 -31.33 -15.41 -19.48
C ASP A 387 -32.57 -14.79 -18.81
N GLU A 388 -33.56 -14.36 -19.61
CA GLU A 388 -34.82 -13.74 -19.16
C GLU A 388 -35.56 -14.57 -18.08
N ASP A 389 -35.38 -15.89 -18.10
CA ASP A 389 -35.95 -16.81 -17.10
C ASP A 389 -35.37 -16.57 -15.68
N GLN A 390 -34.11 -16.13 -15.56
CA GLN A 390 -33.48 -15.81 -14.27
C GLN A 390 -33.97 -14.48 -13.69
N ALA A 391 -34.47 -13.57 -14.53
CA ALA A 391 -34.99 -12.28 -14.12
C ALA A 391 -36.36 -12.38 -13.42
N ALA A 392 -37.13 -13.44 -13.69
CA ALA A 392 -38.47 -13.66 -13.13
C ALA A 392 -38.48 -14.16 -11.68
N GLU A 393 -37.40 -14.82 -11.23
CA GLU A 393 -37.24 -15.32 -9.86
C GLU A 393 -36.48 -14.36 -8.92
N ALA A 394 -35.91 -13.30 -9.48
CA ALA A 394 -35.19 -12.27 -8.72
C ALA A 394 -36.13 -11.37 -7.90
N GLY A 395 -35.64 -10.87 -6.76
CA GLY A 395 -36.34 -9.91 -5.92
C GLY A 395 -36.60 -8.56 -6.62
N PRO A 396 -37.28 -7.61 -5.93
CA PRO A 396 -37.54 -6.29 -6.49
C PRO A 396 -36.24 -5.57 -6.85
N GLU A 397 -36.31 -4.72 -7.88
CA GLU A 397 -35.19 -3.88 -8.29
C GLU A 397 -34.85 -2.85 -7.20
N ILE A 398 -33.57 -2.77 -6.86
CA ILE A 398 -33.00 -1.86 -5.88
C ILE A 398 -32.29 -0.75 -6.66
N PRO A 399 -32.75 0.51 -6.59
CA PRO A 399 -32.06 1.61 -7.24
C PRO A 399 -30.82 2.02 -6.46
N PHE A 400 -29.76 2.42 -7.18
CA PHE A 400 -28.54 2.98 -6.59
C PHE A 400 -28.83 4.36 -5.95
N GLY A 401 -29.76 5.09 -6.55
CA GLY A 401 -30.00 6.52 -6.30
C GLY A 401 -29.46 7.35 -7.47
N SER A 402 -30.14 8.43 -7.86
CA SER A 402 -29.69 9.29 -8.95
C SER A 402 -28.63 10.28 -8.43
N HIS A 403 -27.37 10.03 -8.73
CA HIS A 403 -26.33 11.06 -8.68
C HIS A 403 -26.16 11.64 -10.09
N ASP A 404 -25.78 12.92 -10.19
CA ASP A 404 -25.71 13.61 -11.50
C ASP A 404 -24.79 12.91 -12.50
N ILE A 405 -23.79 12.16 -12.03
CA ILE A 405 -22.82 11.42 -12.84
C ILE A 405 -23.07 9.90 -12.91
N LEU A 406 -23.69 9.30 -11.90
CA LEU A 406 -23.77 7.84 -11.72
C LEU A 406 -25.21 7.35 -11.58
N VAL A 407 -25.53 6.27 -12.29
CA VAL A 407 -26.82 5.57 -12.19
C VAL A 407 -26.58 4.08 -11.99
N GLY A 408 -27.50 3.37 -11.34
CA GLY A 408 -27.37 1.93 -11.17
C GLY A 408 -28.63 1.25 -10.69
N SER A 409 -28.70 -0.07 -10.93
CA SER A 409 -29.73 -0.94 -10.37
C SER A 409 -29.16 -2.31 -9.99
N ALA A 410 -29.76 -2.91 -8.96
CA ALA A 410 -29.39 -4.23 -8.48
C ALA A 410 -30.62 -5.08 -8.16
N ARG A 411 -30.42 -6.39 -8.12
CA ARG A 411 -31.41 -7.37 -7.66
C ARG A 411 -30.76 -8.38 -6.75
N ILE A 412 -31.53 -8.90 -5.80
CA ILE A 412 -31.10 -9.95 -4.88
C ILE A 412 -31.91 -11.21 -5.17
N ARG A 413 -31.22 -12.34 -5.22
CA ARG A 413 -31.82 -13.67 -5.30
C ARG A 413 -31.18 -14.61 -4.30
N ARG A 414 -31.88 -15.69 -3.99
CA ARG A 414 -31.33 -16.80 -3.22
C ARG A 414 -31.02 -17.94 -4.17
N GLU A 415 -29.78 -18.38 -4.18
CA GLU A 415 -29.35 -19.57 -4.91
C GLU A 415 -29.44 -20.78 -3.98
N THR A 416 -30.22 -21.78 -4.37
CA THR A 416 -30.43 -22.99 -3.55
C THR A 416 -29.84 -24.24 -4.18
N ASP A 417 -29.50 -24.19 -5.46
CA ASP A 417 -29.00 -25.34 -6.22
C ASP A 417 -27.46 -25.38 -6.28
N ALA A 418 -26.79 -24.38 -5.69
CA ALA A 418 -25.34 -24.37 -5.46
C ALA A 418 -24.92 -25.37 -4.37
N GLU A 419 -23.63 -25.73 -4.37
CA GLU A 419 -23.03 -26.61 -3.34
C GLU A 419 -23.27 -26.07 -1.93
N VAL A 420 -23.12 -24.75 -1.76
CA VAL A 420 -23.52 -24.02 -0.57
C VAL A 420 -24.62 -23.03 -0.94
N PRO A 421 -25.84 -23.17 -0.40
CA PRO A 421 -26.91 -22.21 -0.62
C PRO A 421 -26.52 -20.82 -0.13
N HIS A 422 -26.63 -19.82 -0.99
CA HIS A 422 -26.21 -18.45 -0.70
C HIS A 422 -27.22 -17.44 -1.26
N TRP A 423 -27.03 -16.18 -0.89
CA TRP A 423 -27.69 -15.05 -1.51
C TRP A 423 -26.73 -14.38 -2.49
N GLN A 424 -27.28 -13.91 -3.60
CA GLN A 424 -26.53 -13.22 -4.63
C GLN A 424 -27.20 -11.87 -4.91
N LEU A 425 -26.46 -10.79 -4.73
CA LEU A 425 -26.78 -9.49 -5.29
C LEU A 425 -26.09 -9.37 -6.65
N SER A 426 -26.87 -9.11 -7.70
CA SER A 426 -26.37 -8.77 -9.04
C SER A 426 -26.70 -7.31 -9.32
N GLY A 427 -25.66 -6.49 -9.47
CA GLY A 427 -25.76 -5.05 -9.63
C GLY A 427 -25.07 -4.55 -10.89
N LYS A 428 -25.53 -3.40 -11.37
CA LYS A 428 -24.89 -2.62 -12.43
C LYS A 428 -24.82 -1.16 -12.03
N CYS A 429 -23.71 -0.52 -12.34
CA CYS A 429 -23.48 0.90 -12.15
C CYS A 429 -22.87 1.48 -13.42
N ALA A 430 -23.37 2.61 -13.92
CA ALA A 430 -22.91 3.19 -15.18
C ALA A 430 -22.66 4.70 -15.07
N ILE A 431 -21.57 5.12 -15.72
CA ILE A 431 -21.30 6.49 -16.13
C ILE A 431 -21.30 6.55 -17.67
N ASP A 432 -21.15 7.74 -18.25
CA ASP A 432 -21.10 7.84 -19.71
C ASP A 432 -19.83 7.14 -20.21
N GLY A 433 -19.99 6.14 -21.08
CA GLY A 433 -18.90 5.36 -21.66
C GLY A 433 -18.41 4.17 -20.83
N GLU A 434 -18.87 3.96 -19.60
CA GLU A 434 -18.37 2.87 -18.75
C GLU A 434 -19.47 2.25 -17.87
N ILE A 435 -19.43 0.93 -17.70
CA ILE A 435 -20.33 0.18 -16.83
C ILE A 435 -19.54 -0.79 -15.94
N ALA A 436 -19.79 -0.72 -14.63
CA ALA A 436 -19.38 -1.72 -13.66
C ALA A 436 -20.49 -2.76 -13.45
N ILE A 437 -20.12 -4.03 -13.50
CA ILE A 437 -20.97 -5.17 -13.16
C ILE A 437 -20.51 -5.71 -11.82
N THR A 438 -21.44 -5.91 -10.90
CA THR A 438 -21.14 -6.32 -9.53
C THR A 438 -21.88 -7.59 -9.17
N THR A 439 -21.15 -8.57 -8.64
CA THR A 439 -21.72 -9.76 -8.02
C THR A 439 -21.30 -9.81 -6.56
N ILE A 440 -22.25 -9.86 -5.63
CA ILE A 440 -21.96 -10.02 -4.20
C ILE A 440 -22.64 -11.30 -3.72
N LEU A 441 -21.85 -12.22 -3.19
CA LEU A 441 -22.32 -13.48 -2.62
C LEU A 441 -22.24 -13.41 -1.10
N TYR A 442 -23.24 -13.92 -0.40
CA TYR A 442 -23.24 -13.98 1.05
C TYR A 442 -24.14 -15.12 1.57
N GLU A 443 -23.70 -15.84 2.61
CA GLU A 443 -24.44 -17.00 3.11
C GLU A 443 -25.66 -16.63 3.95
N HIS A 444 -25.56 -15.58 4.77
CA HIS A 444 -26.54 -15.25 5.78
C HIS A 444 -27.43 -14.08 5.37
N LYS A 445 -28.76 -14.24 5.49
CA LYS A 445 -29.71 -13.18 5.16
C LYS A 445 -29.46 -11.87 5.94
N SER A 446 -28.83 -11.94 7.12
CA SER A 446 -28.44 -10.76 7.89
C SER A 446 -27.50 -9.81 7.15
N ASP A 447 -26.76 -10.31 6.15
CA ASP A 447 -25.79 -9.52 5.37
C ASP A 447 -26.43 -8.81 4.17
N GLU A 448 -27.75 -8.89 3.99
CA GLU A 448 -28.48 -8.21 2.89
C GLU A 448 -28.23 -6.69 2.91
N GLU A 449 -28.30 -6.06 4.09
CA GLU A 449 -28.03 -4.61 4.22
C GLU A 449 -26.56 -4.28 3.92
N TRP A 450 -25.64 -5.15 4.32
CA TRP A 450 -24.22 -5.02 4.00
C TRP A 450 -23.99 -5.11 2.49
N ALA A 451 -24.54 -6.11 1.81
CA ALA A 451 -24.37 -6.29 0.37
C ALA A 451 -24.88 -5.07 -0.42
N ILE A 452 -26.05 -4.53 -0.02
CA ILE A 452 -26.60 -3.31 -0.61
C ILE A 452 -25.69 -2.10 -0.34
N ALA A 453 -25.16 -1.97 0.88
CA ALA A 453 -24.26 -0.87 1.23
C ALA A 453 -22.93 -0.94 0.45
N THR A 454 -22.33 -2.13 0.34
CA THR A 454 -21.13 -2.39 -0.47
C THR A 454 -21.37 -2.01 -1.92
N TRP A 455 -22.44 -2.50 -2.55
CA TRP A 455 -22.78 -2.12 -3.92
C TRP A 455 -22.97 -0.60 -4.05
N LYS A 456 -23.73 0.03 -3.14
CA LYS A 456 -23.95 1.49 -3.14
C LYS A 456 -22.72 2.34 -2.86
N SER A 457 -21.63 1.73 -2.40
CA SER A 457 -20.37 2.42 -2.14
C SER A 457 -19.52 2.65 -3.39
N LEU A 458 -19.92 2.05 -4.52
CA LEU A 458 -19.26 2.21 -5.81
C LEU A 458 -19.16 3.68 -6.21
N GLN A 459 -17.95 4.09 -6.56
CA GLN A 459 -17.66 5.44 -7.04
C GLN A 459 -16.62 5.34 -8.14
N VAL A 460 -16.72 6.25 -9.11
CA VAL A 460 -15.65 6.46 -10.09
C VAL A 460 -14.63 7.38 -9.43
N GLN A 461 -13.37 6.96 -9.35
CA GLN A 461 -12.31 7.85 -8.93
C GLN A 461 -12.11 8.92 -10.02
N PRO A 462 -12.03 10.20 -9.67
CA PRO A 462 -11.59 11.19 -10.64
C PRO A 462 -10.17 10.81 -11.08
N ASP A 463 -9.86 10.96 -12.37
CA ASP A 463 -8.47 10.92 -12.87
C ASP A 463 -7.63 11.80 -11.93
N VAL A 464 -6.74 11.17 -11.16
CA VAL A 464 -5.65 11.91 -10.53
C VAL A 464 -4.71 12.20 -11.69
N PRO A 465 -4.56 13.47 -12.13
CA PRO A 465 -3.60 13.77 -13.19
C PRO A 465 -2.24 13.25 -12.73
N ASP A 466 -1.53 12.56 -13.64
CA ASP A 466 -0.17 12.08 -13.41
C ASP A 466 0.62 13.17 -12.68
N SER A 467 1.15 12.82 -11.52
CA SER A 467 1.83 13.74 -10.60
C SER A 467 3.22 14.14 -11.09
N ASP A 468 3.37 14.38 -12.39
CA ASP A 468 4.59 14.91 -13.02
C ASP A 468 4.65 16.44 -13.00
N ASP A 469 3.59 17.10 -12.51
CA ASP A 469 3.54 18.55 -12.25
C ASP A 469 3.33 18.81 -10.73
N ASP A 470 4.38 18.65 -9.91
CA ASP A 470 4.67 19.49 -8.72
C ASP A 470 5.99 19.16 -8.01
#